data_AF-A0A0B1S6U8-F1
#
_entry.id   AF-A0A0B1S6U8-F1
#
_cell.length_a   1.000
_cell.length_b   1.000
_cell.length_c   1.000
_cell.angle_alpha   90.00
_cell.angle_beta   90.00
_cell.angle_gamma   90.00
#
_symmetry.space_group_name_H-M   'P 1'
#
loop_
_entity.id
_entity.type
_entity.pdbx_description
1 polymer ?
#
loop_
_entity_poly.entity_id
_entity_poly.type
_entity_poly.pdbx_seq_one_letter_code
_entity_poly.pdbx_strand_id
1 'polypeptide(L)'
;MLRRARHYHDHGPRSEKHMPSFLKEVPSEARKEFFKIVHDRKSPRSEVQQRVKAWAEKQGGSVLKDLRNFDAKKKAHFAEIHKNVSLVISQLESAHAKVSVTHCIVFKLYIRPQLSDFGYPVESG
;
A
#
# COMPACT_ATOMS: atom_id res chain seq x y z
N MET A 1 17.96 8.34 -32.59
CA MET A 1 18.12 8.78 -31.18
C MET A 1 16.75 9.21 -30.64
N LEU A 2 16.04 8.33 -29.92
CA LEU A 2 14.73 8.67 -29.35
C LEU A 2 14.94 9.47 -28.05
N ARG A 3 14.64 10.77 -28.07
CA ARG A 3 14.63 11.59 -26.85
C ARG A 3 13.43 11.17 -26.01
N ARG A 4 13.69 10.48 -24.89
CA ARG A 4 12.70 10.22 -23.84
C ARG A 4 12.17 11.57 -23.34
N ALA A 5 10.89 11.86 -23.61
CA ALA A 5 10.20 12.97 -22.99
C ALA A 5 10.19 12.73 -21.48
N ARG A 6 10.92 13.54 -20.73
CA ARG A 6 10.86 13.53 -19.27
C ARG A 6 9.48 14.09 -18.90
N HIS A 7 8.56 13.23 -18.50
CA HIS A 7 7.34 13.65 -17.83
C HIS A 7 7.76 14.33 -16.52
N TYR A 8 7.81 15.65 -16.55
CA TYR A 8 7.81 16.46 -15.34
C TYR A 8 6.41 16.32 -14.74
N HIS A 9 6.28 15.51 -13.69
CA HIS A 9 5.18 15.70 -12.76
C HIS A 9 5.40 17.04 -12.09
N ASP A 10 4.84 18.08 -12.71
CA ASP A 10 4.67 19.37 -12.06
C ASP A 10 3.75 19.12 -10.86
N HIS A 11 4.36 18.88 -9.70
CA HIS A 11 3.67 19.00 -8.43
C HIS A 11 3.44 20.48 -8.22
N GLY A 12 2.46 21.02 -8.94
CA GLY A 12 1.97 22.37 -8.74
C GLY A 12 1.76 22.64 -7.25
N PRO A 13 1.80 23.91 -6.82
CA PRO A 13 1.76 24.29 -5.41
C PRO A 13 0.65 23.51 -4.72
N ARG A 14 1.02 22.70 -3.71
CA ARG A 14 0.11 21.82 -2.96
C ARG A 14 -1.18 22.59 -2.69
N SER A 15 -2.26 22.25 -3.40
CA SER A 15 -3.50 23.00 -3.24
C SER A 15 -3.90 22.87 -1.77
N GLU A 16 -4.17 24.02 -1.13
CA GLU A 16 -4.65 24.13 0.26
C GLU A 16 -5.78 23.13 0.56
N LYS A 17 -6.54 22.79 -0.50
CA LYS A 17 -7.65 21.85 -0.52
C LYS A 17 -7.31 20.47 0.04
N HIS A 18 -6.12 19.93 -0.25
CA HIS A 18 -5.71 18.59 0.19
C HIS A 18 -4.83 18.60 1.44
N MET A 19 -4.63 19.77 2.04
CA MET A 19 -3.82 19.90 3.23
C MET A 19 -4.59 19.38 4.46
N PRO A 20 -3.97 18.57 5.34
CA PRO A 20 -4.54 18.21 6.64
C PRO A 20 -4.97 19.44 7.44
N SER A 21 -6.04 19.33 8.22
CA SER A 21 -6.61 20.45 8.99
C SER A 21 -5.58 21.13 9.90
N PHE A 22 -4.78 20.34 10.62
CA PHE A 22 -3.73 20.86 11.52
C PHE A 22 -2.64 21.69 10.84
N LEU A 23 -2.50 21.57 9.50
CA LEU A 23 -1.56 22.39 8.73
C LEU A 23 -2.19 23.68 8.21
N LYS A 24 -3.51 23.79 8.16
CA LYS A 24 -4.20 25.01 7.70
C LYS A 24 -4.16 26.13 8.75
N GLU A 25 -4.14 25.76 10.02
CA GLU A 25 -4.18 26.70 11.15
C GLU A 25 -2.80 27.26 11.52
N VAL A 26 -1.72 26.68 10.99
CA VAL A 26 -0.34 27.08 11.32
C VAL A 26 0.24 28.07 10.29
N PRO A 27 1.13 28.98 10.72
CA PRO A 27 1.75 29.94 9.81
C PRO A 27 2.55 29.24 8.70
N SER A 28 2.74 29.93 7.56
CA SER A 28 3.44 29.37 6.39
C SER A 28 4.84 28.84 6.73
N GLU A 29 5.57 29.50 7.62
CA GLU A 29 6.91 29.04 8.03
C GLU A 29 6.85 27.74 8.82
N ALA A 30 5.89 27.59 9.73
CA ALA A 30 5.68 26.34 10.45
C ALA A 30 5.30 25.18 9.51
N ARG A 31 4.53 25.45 8.44
CA ARG A 31 4.25 24.46 7.39
C ARG A 31 5.51 24.01 6.66
N LYS A 32 6.39 24.95 6.29
CA LYS A 32 7.67 24.63 5.64
C LYS A 32 8.53 23.74 6.53
N GLU A 33 8.59 24.05 7.83
CA GLU A 33 9.30 23.22 8.81
C GLU A 33 8.73 21.80 8.90
N PHE A 34 7.41 21.67 9.00
CA PHE A 34 6.75 20.37 9.01
C PHE A 34 7.13 19.54 7.79
N PHE A 35 7.04 20.11 6.59
CA PHE A 35 7.41 19.39 5.37
C PHE A 35 8.90 19.08 5.32
N LYS A 36 9.78 19.94 5.86
CA LYS A 36 11.21 19.64 5.95
C LYS A 36 11.48 18.41 6.83
N ILE A 37 10.73 18.26 7.93
CA ILE A 37 10.84 17.10 8.82
C ILE A 37 10.29 15.84 8.13
N VAL A 38 9.08 15.92 7.55
CA VAL A 38 8.39 14.73 6.99
C VAL A 38 9.07 14.20 5.72
N HIS A 39 9.70 15.06 4.92
CA HIS A 39 10.47 14.62 3.75
C HIS A 39 11.92 14.22 4.08
N ASP A 40 12.31 14.19 5.36
CA ASP A 40 13.60 13.67 5.75
C ASP A 40 13.66 12.16 5.48
N ARG A 41 14.46 11.77 4.48
CA ARG A 41 14.67 10.37 4.09
C ARG A 41 15.93 9.78 4.72
N LYS A 42 16.72 10.58 5.43
CA LYS A 42 18.00 10.17 6.01
C LYS A 42 17.80 9.64 7.44
N SER A 43 16.95 10.29 8.22
CA SER A 43 16.66 9.87 9.59
C SER A 43 15.73 8.64 9.65
N PRO A 44 15.86 7.80 10.69
CA PRO A 44 14.91 6.72 10.95
C PRO A 44 13.50 7.27 11.20
N ARG A 45 12.48 6.49 10.82
CA ARG A 45 11.06 6.90 10.93
C ARG A 45 10.65 7.28 12.35
N SER A 46 11.19 6.61 13.36
CA SER A 46 10.92 6.91 14.78
C SER A 46 11.39 8.31 15.16
N GLU A 47 12.58 8.70 14.69
CA GLU A 47 13.13 10.04 14.93
C GLU A 47 12.33 11.11 14.18
N VAL A 48 11.93 10.85 12.93
CA VAL A 48 11.04 11.74 12.18
C VAL A 48 9.73 11.94 12.93
N GLN A 49 9.12 10.87 13.46
CA GLN A 49 7.89 10.96 14.26
C GLN A 49 8.08 11.78 15.54
N GLN A 50 9.19 11.59 16.26
CA GLN A 50 9.51 12.39 17.45
C GLN A 50 9.67 13.87 17.09
N ARG A 51 10.36 14.19 16.00
CA ARG A 51 10.54 15.56 15.50
C ARG A 51 9.22 16.20 15.08
N VAL A 52 8.32 15.47 14.44
CA VAL A 52 6.97 15.96 14.10
C VAL A 52 6.15 16.22 15.37
N LYS A 53 6.21 15.33 16.37
CA LYS A 53 5.52 15.53 17.65
C LYS A 53 6.03 16.77 18.38
N ALA A 54 7.36 16.93 18.47
CA ALA A 54 7.98 18.10 19.07
C ALA A 54 7.66 19.39 18.30
N TRP A 55 7.57 19.33 16.98
CA TRP A 55 7.09 20.44 16.16
C TRP A 55 5.64 20.81 16.50
N ALA A 56 4.74 19.83 16.62
CA ALA A 56 3.33 20.09 16.92
C ALA A 56 3.13 20.66 18.33
N GLU A 57 3.90 20.19 19.31
CA GLU A 57 3.92 20.75 20.67
C GLU A 57 4.28 22.25 20.67
N LYS A 58 5.19 22.68 19.79
CA LYS A 58 5.56 24.11 19.63
C LYS A 58 4.46 24.96 18.98
N GLN A 59 3.62 24.37 18.13
CA GLN A 59 2.53 25.10 17.47
C GLN A 59 1.29 25.26 18.37
N GLY A 60 1.18 24.48 19.44
CA GLY A 60 0.13 24.57 20.45
C GLY A 60 -0.73 23.32 20.59
N GLY A 61 -1.57 23.31 21.64
CA GLY A 61 -2.36 22.13 22.03
C GLY A 61 -3.38 21.65 20.98
N SER A 62 -3.98 22.57 20.21
CA SER A 62 -4.93 22.23 19.14
C SER A 62 -4.26 21.43 18.02
N VAL A 63 -3.12 21.91 17.52
CA VAL A 63 -2.34 21.27 16.45
C VAL A 63 -1.88 19.88 16.86
N LEU A 64 -1.43 19.71 18.11
CA LEU A 64 -1.04 18.41 18.63
C LEU A 64 -2.21 17.42 18.68
N LYS A 65 -3.39 17.87 19.11
CA LYS A 65 -4.61 17.04 19.15
C LYS A 65 -5.02 16.60 17.74
N ASP A 66 -5.02 17.53 16.80
CA ASP A 66 -5.42 17.24 15.42
C ASP A 66 -4.40 16.35 14.70
N LEU A 67 -3.11 16.54 14.94
CA LEU A 67 -2.07 15.64 14.44
C LEU A 67 -2.28 14.21 14.95
N ARG A 68 -2.55 14.03 16.25
CA ARG A 68 -2.82 12.71 16.85
C ARG A 68 -4.07 12.06 16.23
N ASN A 69 -5.13 12.84 16.04
CA ASN A 69 -6.35 12.36 15.37
C ASN A 69 -6.08 11.95 13.92
N PHE A 70 -5.28 12.73 13.19
CA PHE A 70 -4.88 12.41 11.83
C PHE A 70 -4.07 11.12 11.77
N ASP A 71 -3.08 10.94 12.65
CA ASP A 71 -2.27 9.72 12.69
C ASP A 71 -3.09 8.49 13.09
N ALA A 72 -4.05 8.63 14.02
CA ALA A 72 -4.97 7.56 14.39
C ALA A 72 -5.85 7.15 13.20
N LYS A 73 -6.46 8.11 12.49
CA LYS A 73 -7.27 7.84 11.29
C LYS A 73 -6.45 7.19 10.18
N LYS A 74 -5.22 7.68 9.96
CA LYS A 74 -4.30 7.11 8.98
C LYS A 74 -3.98 5.66 9.32
N LYS A 75 -3.62 5.38 10.59
CA LYS A 75 -3.32 4.02 11.06
C LYS A 75 -4.52 3.09 10.87
N ALA A 76 -5.72 3.52 11.24
CA ALA A 76 -6.94 2.73 11.07
C ALA A 76 -7.23 2.43 9.59
N HIS A 77 -7.10 3.44 8.73
CA HIS A 77 -7.32 3.28 7.29
C HIS A 77 -6.34 2.28 6.66
N PHE A 78 -5.04 2.38 6.99
CA PHE A 78 -4.06 1.39 6.51
C PHE A 78 -4.33 -0.01 7.07
N ALA A 79 -4.72 -0.13 8.34
CA ALA A 79 -5.08 -1.44 8.90
C ALA A 79 -6.24 -2.09 8.14
N GLU A 80 -7.25 -1.30 7.78
CA GLU A 80 -8.40 -1.76 6.98
C GLU A 80 -7.99 -2.16 5.56
N ILE A 81 -7.16 -1.35 4.89
CA ILE A 81 -6.61 -1.70 3.57
C ILE A 81 -5.83 -3.02 3.65
N HIS A 82 -4.95 -3.17 4.64
CA HIS A 82 -4.15 -4.38 4.81
C HIS A 82 -5.03 -5.61 5.02
N LYS A 83 -6.06 -5.50 5.86
CA LYS A 83 -7.04 -6.57 6.08
C LYS A 83 -7.73 -6.98 4.78
N ASN A 84 -8.19 -6.02 3.99
CA ASN A 84 -8.88 -6.28 2.73
C ASN A 84 -7.94 -6.91 1.68
N VAL A 85 -6.70 -6.44 1.58
CA VAL A 85 -5.69 -7.03 0.69
C VAL A 85 -5.38 -8.47 1.11
N SER A 86 -5.17 -8.73 2.40
CA SER A 86 -4.94 -10.09 2.92
C SER A 86 -6.11 -11.03 2.62
N LEU A 87 -7.35 -10.55 2.78
CA LEU A 87 -8.54 -11.33 2.45
C LEU A 87 -8.55 -11.74 0.97
N VAL A 88 -8.34 -10.79 0.06
CA VAL A 88 -8.33 -11.05 -1.39
C VAL A 88 -7.23 -12.04 -1.77
N ILE A 89 -6.03 -11.92 -1.19
CA ILE A 89 -4.93 -12.86 -1.44
C ILE A 89 -5.31 -14.28 -0.99
N SER A 90 -5.88 -14.44 0.21
CA SER A 90 -6.30 -15.76 0.71
C SER A 90 -7.39 -16.42 -0.16
N GLN A 91 -8.32 -15.61 -0.69
CA GLN A 91 -9.38 -16.09 -1.58
C GLN A 91 -8.80 -16.57 -2.91
N LEU A 92 -7.80 -15.86 -3.44
CA LEU A 92 -7.11 -16.22 -4.67
C LEU A 92 -6.35 -17.55 -4.52
N GLU A 93 -5.63 -17.74 -3.42
CA GLU A 93 -4.92 -19.00 -3.13
C GLU A 93 -5.89 -20.18 -3.05
N SER A 94 -7.02 -20.00 -2.37
CA SER A 94 -8.07 -21.03 -2.28
C SER A 94 -8.67 -21.37 -3.64
N ALA A 95 -8.97 -20.35 -4.45
CA ALA A 95 -9.50 -20.54 -5.80
C ALA A 95 -8.51 -21.29 -6.70
N HIS A 96 -7.23 -20.90 -6.65
CA HIS A 96 -6.15 -21.55 -7.40
C HIS A 96 -5.99 -23.03 -7.00
N ALA A 97 -6.03 -23.32 -5.70
CA ALA A 97 -5.96 -24.70 -5.20
C ALA A 97 -7.12 -25.56 -5.71
N LYS A 98 -8.35 -25.05 -5.71
CA LYS A 98 -9.54 -25.76 -6.21
C LYS A 98 -9.40 -26.10 -7.69
N VAL A 99 -9.01 -25.12 -8.52
CA VAL A 99 -8.83 -25.33 -9.97
C VAL A 99 -7.74 -26.37 -10.24
N SER A 100 -6.62 -26.32 -9.52
CA SER A 100 -5.53 -27.29 -9.65
C SER A 100 -6.00 -28.72 -9.32
N VAL A 101 -6.73 -28.89 -8.21
CA VAL A 101 -7.29 -30.19 -7.81
C VAL A 101 -8.28 -30.70 -8.85
N THR A 102 -9.22 -29.86 -9.31
CA THR A 102 -10.19 -30.25 -10.35
C THR A 102 -9.47 -30.64 -11.65
N HIS A 103 -8.47 -29.89 -12.06
CA HIS A 103 -7.67 -30.22 -13.25
C HIS A 103 -6.96 -31.58 -13.10
N CYS A 104 -6.33 -31.85 -11.96
CA CYS A 104 -5.74 -33.16 -11.68
C CYS A 104 -6.76 -34.30 -11.70
N ILE A 105 -7.95 -34.10 -11.14
CA ILE A 105 -9.01 -35.11 -11.12
C ILE A 105 -9.50 -35.39 -12.55
N VAL A 106 -9.80 -34.35 -13.33
CA VAL A 106 -10.26 -34.49 -14.73
C VAL A 106 -9.20 -35.18 -15.57
N PHE A 107 -7.92 -34.79 -15.43
CA PHE A 107 -6.83 -35.42 -16.15
C PHE A 107 -6.70 -36.90 -15.82
N LYS A 108 -6.73 -37.27 -14.53
CA LYS A 108 -6.59 -38.67 -14.09
C LYS A 108 -7.78 -39.54 -14.46
N LEU A 109 -9.00 -39.05 -14.31
CA LEU A 109 -10.21 -39.87 -14.44
C LEU A 109 -10.79 -39.89 -15.86
N TYR A 110 -10.61 -38.82 -16.63
CA TYR A 110 -11.29 -38.68 -17.93
C TYR A 110 -10.31 -38.59 -19.09
N ILE A 111 -9.23 -37.82 -18.98
CA ILE A 111 -8.28 -37.61 -20.10
C ILE A 111 -7.30 -38.78 -20.23
N ARG A 112 -6.65 -39.21 -19.14
CA ARG A 112 -5.61 -40.26 -19.14
C ARG A 112 -6.14 -41.62 -19.63
N PRO A 113 -7.32 -42.12 -19.23
CA PRO A 113 -7.85 -43.38 -19.74
C PRO A 113 -8.11 -43.33 -21.26
N GLN A 114 -8.67 -42.22 -21.75
CA GLN A 114 -8.92 -42.02 -23.19
C GLN A 114 -7.63 -42.04 -24.00
N LEU A 115 -6.55 -41.42 -23.52
CA LEU A 115 -5.24 -41.45 -24.21
C LEU A 115 -4.59 -42.85 -24.21
N SER A 116 -4.92 -43.68 -23.23
CA SER A 116 -4.44 -45.06 -23.12
C SER A 116 -5.11 -45.96 -24.17
N ASP A 117 -6.40 -45.74 -24.44
CA ASP A 117 -7.17 -46.45 -25.46
C ASP A 117 -6.71 -46.13 -26.90
N PHE A 118 -6.04 -44.99 -27.11
CA PHE A 118 -5.40 -44.63 -28.39
C PHE A 118 -3.95 -45.13 -28.55
N GLY A 119 -3.45 -45.96 -27.63
CA GLY A 119 -2.16 -46.65 -27.78
C GLY A 119 -0.92 -45.81 -27.46
N TYR A 120 -1.06 -44.71 -26.73
CA TYR A 120 0.09 -43.94 -26.26
C TYR A 120 0.65 -44.54 -24.95
N PRO A 121 1.97 -44.77 -24.84
CA PRO A 121 2.57 -45.33 -23.63
C PRO A 121 2.48 -44.33 -22.49
N VAL A 122 1.80 -44.72 -21.41
CA VAL A 122 1.61 -43.88 -20.23
C VAL A 122 2.63 -44.30 -19.17
N GLU A 123 3.83 -43.72 -19.20
CA GLU A 123 4.83 -43.99 -18.17
C GLU A 123 4.32 -43.55 -16.78
N SER A 124 4.52 -44.44 -15.81
CA SER A 124 4.08 -44.29 -14.44
C SER A 124 5.22 -43.69 -13.61
N GLY A 125 5.09 -42.42 -13.27
CA GLY A 125 5.87 -41.71 -12.24
C GLY A 125 4.94 -41.18 -11.16
#